data_AF-A0A523A1H8-F1
#
_entry.id   AF-A0A523A1H8-F1
#
_cell.length_a   1.000
_cell.length_b   1.000
_cell.length_c   1.000
_cell.angle_alpha   90.00
_cell.angle_beta   90.00
_cell.angle_gamma   90.00
#
_symmetry.space_group_name_H-M   'P 1'
#
loop_
_entity.id
_entity.type
_entity.pdbx_description
1 polymer ?
#
loop_
_entity_poly.entity_id
_entity_poly.type
_entity_poly.pdbx_seq_one_letter_code
_entity_poly.pdbx_strand_id
1 'polypeptide(L)'
;MSQFTWKRYGGYECSSQGDRRFSAFAAYLPDGRTIEHHYQCDVKGYDPGGTNWRLGKGKPPLRELTPQQLLEEYAALWRDWAARNPELMSELRARASAHGGVLSDRFATTPVNQANALTMLLNEQDGQDDNEDQRQLQFEKP
;
A
#
# COMPACT_ATOMS: atom_id res chain seq x y z
N MET A 1 4.49 13.60 15.86
CA MET A 1 4.32 12.95 14.54
C MET A 1 4.64 11.48 14.70
N SER A 2 3.74 10.59 14.28
CA SER A 2 4.02 9.16 14.22
C SER A 2 4.39 8.83 12.78
N GLN A 3 5.67 8.89 12.44
CA GLN A 3 6.12 8.41 11.13
C GLN A 3 5.82 6.91 11.06
N PHE A 4 4.90 6.51 10.20
CA PHE A 4 4.62 5.10 10.00
C PHE A 4 5.84 4.45 9.33
N THR A 5 6.18 3.26 9.79
CA THR A 5 7.26 2.43 9.24
C THR A 5 6.74 1.03 8.96
N TRP A 6 7.54 0.22 8.29
CA TRP A 6 7.20 -1.18 8.06
C TRP A 6 8.33 -2.11 8.49
N LYS A 7 7.98 -3.34 8.86
CA LYS A 7 8.92 -4.42 9.14
C LYS A 7 8.39 -5.73 8.58
N ARG A 8 9.26 -6.72 8.41
CA ARG A 8 8.81 -8.07 8.06
C ARG A 8 8.01 -8.70 9.21
N TYR A 9 8.49 -8.57 10.44
CA TYR A 9 7.84 -9.16 11.62
C TYR A 9 7.61 -8.09 12.69
N GLY A 10 6.46 -8.19 13.35
CA GLY A 10 6.06 -7.25 14.40
C GLY A 10 5.49 -5.94 13.84
N GLY A 11 4.43 -5.45 14.48
CA GLY A 11 3.58 -4.38 13.95
C GLY A 11 2.16 -4.88 13.71
N TYR A 12 1.38 -4.10 12.98
CA TYR A 12 0.06 -4.51 12.51
C TYR A 12 0.18 -5.27 11.19
N GLU A 13 -0.16 -6.56 11.22
CA GLU A 13 0.09 -7.49 10.13
C GLU A 13 -0.93 -7.34 9.00
N CYS A 14 -0.45 -6.92 7.83
CA CYS A 14 -1.23 -6.65 6.62
C CYS A 14 -1.20 -7.80 5.60
N SER A 15 -0.48 -8.89 5.87
CA SER A 15 -0.50 -10.05 4.99
C SER A 15 -1.75 -10.91 5.17
N SER A 16 -1.88 -11.94 4.33
CA SER A 16 -2.95 -12.92 4.45
C SER A 16 -2.92 -13.73 5.75
N GLN A 17 -1.87 -13.63 6.58
CA GLN A 17 -1.84 -14.22 7.92
C GLN A 17 -2.34 -13.28 9.02
N GLY A 18 -2.40 -11.97 8.77
CA GLY A 18 -2.99 -11.00 9.67
C GLY A 18 -4.35 -10.54 9.16
N ASP A 19 -4.51 -9.23 8.97
CA ASP A 19 -5.72 -8.69 8.39
C ASP A 19 -5.74 -8.84 6.87
N ARG A 20 -6.55 -9.79 6.41
CA ARG A 20 -6.70 -10.13 5.00
C ARG A 20 -7.24 -8.98 4.16
N ARG A 21 -7.93 -7.98 4.73
CA ARG A 21 -8.45 -6.82 3.98
C ARG A 21 -7.32 -6.01 3.35
N PHE A 22 -6.14 -6.01 3.97
CA PHE A 22 -4.92 -5.35 3.48
C PHE A 22 -3.97 -6.30 2.74
N SER A 23 -4.44 -7.50 2.38
CA SER A 23 -3.69 -8.42 1.54
C SER A 23 -3.92 -8.13 0.06
N ALA A 24 -2.85 -8.06 -0.73
CA ALA A 24 -2.95 -7.92 -2.19
C ALA A 24 -3.75 -9.04 -2.88
N PHE A 25 -3.90 -10.20 -2.23
CA PHE A 25 -4.73 -11.32 -2.69
C PHE A 25 -6.23 -11.13 -2.44
N ALA A 26 -6.63 -10.13 -1.66
CA ALA A 26 -8.03 -9.86 -1.29
C ALA A 26 -8.45 -8.40 -1.48
N ALA A 27 -7.52 -7.51 -1.82
CA ALA A 27 -7.79 -6.13 -2.21
C ALA A 27 -8.16 -6.07 -3.71
N TYR A 28 -9.46 -5.91 -4.00
CA TYR A 28 -10.00 -5.85 -5.38
C TYR A 28 -10.03 -4.42 -5.93
N LEU A 29 -9.69 -4.28 -7.21
CA LEU A 29 -9.90 -3.06 -8.01
C LEU A 29 -11.21 -3.21 -8.84
N PRO A 30 -11.75 -2.15 -9.46
CA PRO A 30 -13.09 -2.14 -10.06
C PRO A 30 -13.25 -3.07 -11.26
N ASP A 31 -12.14 -3.45 -11.89
CA ASP A 31 -12.13 -4.42 -12.98
C ASP A 31 -12.29 -5.88 -12.48
N GLY A 32 -12.49 -6.06 -11.18
CA GLY A 32 -12.69 -7.37 -10.55
C GLY A 32 -11.39 -8.15 -10.31
N ARG A 33 -10.24 -7.58 -10.68
CA ARG A 33 -8.92 -8.16 -10.40
C ARG A 33 -8.39 -7.63 -9.07
N THR A 34 -7.59 -8.45 -8.38
CA THR A 34 -6.95 -8.01 -7.13
C THR A 34 -5.66 -7.24 -7.40
N ILE A 35 -5.15 -6.50 -6.42
CA ILE A 35 -3.84 -5.84 -6.51
C ILE A 35 -2.73 -6.83 -6.91
N GLU A 36 -2.74 -8.06 -6.37
CA GLU A 36 -1.75 -9.09 -6.78
C GLU A 36 -1.85 -9.43 -8.28
N HIS A 37 -3.06 -9.48 -8.83
CA HIS A 37 -3.25 -9.70 -10.27
C HIS A 37 -2.60 -8.56 -11.06
N HIS A 38 -2.98 -7.31 -10.80
CA HIS A 38 -2.40 -6.14 -11.47
C HIS A 38 -0.88 -6.08 -11.31
N TYR A 39 -0.36 -6.36 -10.12
CA TYR A 39 1.08 -6.32 -9.86
C TYR A 39 1.85 -7.37 -10.66
N GLN A 40 1.43 -8.64 -10.62
CA GLN A 40 2.16 -9.71 -11.32
C GLN A 40 1.94 -9.66 -12.83
N CYS A 41 0.73 -9.31 -13.27
CA CYS A 41 0.31 -9.37 -14.66
C CYS A 41 0.72 -8.12 -15.44
N ASP A 42 0.43 -6.93 -14.89
CA ASP A 42 0.54 -5.65 -15.59
C ASP A 42 1.84 -4.92 -15.22
N VAL A 43 2.05 -4.65 -13.92
CA VAL A 43 3.26 -3.94 -13.45
C VAL A 43 4.51 -4.74 -13.82
N LYS A 44 4.53 -6.03 -13.54
CA LYS A 44 5.65 -6.90 -13.91
C LYS A 44 5.60 -7.39 -15.35
N GLY A 45 4.45 -7.29 -16.01
CA GLY A 45 4.28 -7.52 -17.45
C GLY A 45 4.14 -8.98 -17.89
N TYR A 46 3.92 -9.93 -16.98
CA TYR A 46 3.90 -11.36 -17.33
C TYR A 46 2.60 -11.85 -17.97
N ASP A 47 1.48 -11.14 -17.78
CA ASP A 47 0.17 -11.51 -18.33
C ASP A 47 -0.73 -10.28 -18.50
N PRO A 48 -0.32 -9.24 -19.27
CA PRO A 48 -1.02 -7.95 -19.27
C PRO A 48 -2.52 -8.06 -19.56
N GLY A 49 -3.36 -7.49 -18.69
CA GLY A 49 -4.82 -7.58 -18.71
C GLY A 49 -5.40 -8.90 -18.20
N GLY A 50 -4.55 -9.90 -17.95
CA GLY A 50 -4.94 -11.23 -17.51
C GLY A 50 -5.05 -11.37 -15.99
N THR A 51 -5.14 -12.64 -15.56
CA THR A 51 -5.30 -13.04 -14.16
C THR A 51 -4.33 -14.14 -13.73
N ASN A 52 -3.40 -14.55 -14.59
CA ASN A 52 -2.44 -15.60 -14.27
C ASN A 52 -1.21 -15.05 -13.54
N TRP A 53 -1.46 -14.50 -12.34
CA TRP A 53 -0.45 -13.89 -11.47
C TRP A 53 0.73 -14.83 -11.13
N ARG A 54 0.52 -16.15 -11.23
CA ARG A 54 1.56 -17.17 -11.00
C ARG A 54 2.70 -17.08 -12.02
N LEU A 55 2.47 -16.53 -13.21
CA LEU A 55 3.51 -16.38 -14.24
C LEU A 55 4.64 -15.43 -13.80
N GLY A 56 4.29 -14.36 -13.10
CA GLY A 56 5.25 -13.37 -12.60
C GLY A 56 5.76 -13.64 -11.19
N LYS A 57 5.07 -14.46 -10.39
CA LYS A 57 5.44 -14.71 -8.99
C LYS A 57 6.91 -15.17 -8.87
N GLY A 58 7.67 -14.52 -7.99
CA GLY A 58 9.06 -14.85 -7.70
C GLY A 58 10.08 -14.42 -8.76
N LYS A 59 9.64 -13.77 -9.85
CA LYS A 59 10.52 -13.27 -10.91
C LYS A 59 10.66 -11.74 -10.86
N PRO A 60 11.73 -11.13 -11.40
CA PRO A 60 11.79 -9.67 -11.58
C PRO A 60 10.75 -9.17 -12.61
N PRO A 61 10.41 -7.87 -12.65
CA PRO A 61 9.61 -7.31 -13.75
C PRO A 61 10.30 -7.50 -15.11
N LEU A 62 9.51 -7.61 -16.19
CA LEU A 62 10.05 -7.71 -17.56
C LEU A 62 10.66 -6.39 -18.06
N ARG A 63 10.19 -5.26 -17.51
CA ARG A 63 10.78 -3.94 -17.73
C ARG A 63 11.91 -3.70 -16.73
N GLU A 64 12.94 -2.97 -17.15
CA GLU A 64 13.99 -2.51 -16.25
C GLU A 64 13.44 -1.43 -15.30
N LEU A 65 13.01 -1.86 -14.12
CA LEU A 65 12.55 -1.00 -13.05
C LEU A 65 13.51 -1.10 -11.87
N THR A 66 13.92 0.05 -11.34
CA THR A 66 14.58 0.09 -10.03
C THR A 66 13.61 -0.37 -8.94
N PRO A 67 14.09 -0.88 -7.79
CA PRO A 67 13.22 -1.25 -6.67
C PRO A 67 12.31 -0.11 -6.21
N GLN A 68 12.78 1.14 -6.28
CA GLN A 68 11.98 2.31 -5.94
C GLN A 68 10.84 2.54 -6.93
N GLN A 69 11.11 2.47 -8.23
CA GLN A 69 10.06 2.61 -9.26
C GLN A 69 9.04 1.46 -9.17
N LEU A 70 9.51 0.24 -8.90
CA LEU A 70 8.63 -0.91 -8.74
C LEU A 70 7.73 -0.77 -7.50
N LEU A 71 8.28 -0.24 -6.39
CA LEU A 71 7.50 0.09 -5.21
C LEU A 71 6.48 1.19 -5.50
N GLU A 72 6.85 2.23 -6.26
CA GLU A 72 5.96 3.33 -6.63
C GLU A 72 4.79 2.85 -7.51
N GLU A 73 5.05 2.02 -8.53
CA GLU A 73 3.99 1.41 -9.34
C GLU A 73 3.08 0.51 -8.49
N TYR A 74 3.65 -0.22 -7.53
CA TYR A 74 2.87 -1.05 -6.62
C TYR A 74 2.03 -0.21 -5.64
N ALA A 75 2.59 0.89 -5.13
CA ALA A 75 1.89 1.84 -4.27
C ALA A 75 0.76 2.54 -5.02
N ALA A 76 0.90 2.83 -6.32
CA ALA A 76 -0.16 3.38 -7.14
C ALA A 76 -1.42 2.49 -7.17
N LEU A 77 -1.26 1.16 -7.27
CA LEU A 77 -2.39 0.21 -7.16
C LEU A 77 -3.07 0.30 -5.79
N TRP A 78 -2.28 0.48 -4.72
CA TRP A 78 -2.80 0.71 -3.38
C TRP A 78 -3.50 2.06 -3.24
N ARG A 79 -3.04 3.12 -3.91
CA ARG A 79 -3.72 4.43 -3.91
C ARG A 79 -5.11 4.34 -4.52
N ASP A 80 -5.22 3.65 -5.64
CA ASP A 80 -6.52 3.40 -6.28
C ASP A 80 -7.45 2.63 -5.34
N TRP A 81 -6.94 1.59 -4.69
CA TRP A 81 -7.72 0.84 -3.70
C TRP A 81 -8.11 1.70 -2.50
N ALA A 82 -7.17 2.46 -1.92
CA ALA A 82 -7.36 3.30 -0.75
C ALA A 82 -8.40 4.39 -0.98
N ALA A 83 -8.40 5.04 -2.15
CA ALA A 83 -9.37 6.07 -2.53
C ALA A 83 -10.83 5.57 -2.48
N ARG A 84 -11.05 4.26 -2.66
CA ARG A 84 -12.37 3.61 -2.59
C ARG A 84 -12.66 2.95 -1.25
N ASN A 85 -11.67 2.89 -0.36
CA ASN A 85 -11.78 2.26 0.95
C ASN A 85 -11.29 3.22 2.06
N PRO A 86 -11.80 4.46 2.13
CA PRO A 86 -11.31 5.47 3.09
C PRO A 86 -11.46 5.00 4.54
N GLU A 87 -12.57 4.33 4.89
CA GLU A 87 -12.77 3.81 6.25
C GLU A 87 -11.74 2.74 6.63
N LEU A 88 -11.34 1.88 5.68
CA LEU A 88 -10.29 0.89 5.94
C LEU A 88 -8.93 1.55 6.11
N MET A 89 -8.65 2.66 5.43
CA MET A 89 -7.43 3.43 5.64
C MET A 89 -7.41 4.12 7.01
N SER A 90 -8.54 4.67 7.44
CA SER A 90 -8.69 5.21 8.80
C SER A 90 -8.51 4.12 9.86
N GLU A 91 -9.08 2.92 9.66
CA GLU A 91 -8.85 1.79 10.56
C GLU A 91 -7.38 1.36 10.55
N LEU A 92 -6.77 1.23 9.38
CA LEU A 92 -5.37 0.85 9.24
C LEU A 92 -4.45 1.79 10.01
N ARG A 93 -4.67 3.11 9.89
CA ARG A 93 -3.96 4.16 10.61
C ARG A 93 -4.09 4.02 12.13
N ALA A 94 -5.32 3.80 12.62
CA ALA A 94 -5.58 3.61 14.05
C ALA A 94 -4.90 2.34 14.58
N ARG A 95 -4.98 1.24 13.84
CA ARG A 95 -4.34 -0.04 14.17
C ARG A 95 -2.82 0.06 14.15
N ALA A 96 -2.26 0.68 13.12
CA ALA A 96 -0.82 0.90 13.01
C ALA A 96 -0.31 1.74 14.19
N SER A 97 -1.02 2.81 14.55
CA SER A 97 -0.70 3.65 15.72
C SER A 97 -0.70 2.85 17.03
N ALA A 98 -1.71 2.00 17.23
CA ALA A 98 -1.78 1.10 18.40
C ALA A 98 -0.63 0.07 18.43
N HIS A 99 -0.01 -0.20 17.29
CA HIS A 99 1.16 -1.07 17.12
C HIS A 99 2.47 -0.29 16.98
N GLY A 100 2.54 0.91 17.55
CA GLY A 100 3.76 1.73 17.59
C GLY A 100 4.12 2.37 16.25
N GLY A 101 3.14 2.55 15.36
CA GLY A 101 3.34 3.11 14.02
C GLY A 101 4.02 2.13 13.05
N VAL A 102 3.92 0.82 13.29
CA VAL A 102 4.58 -0.20 12.45
C VAL A 102 3.55 -1.07 11.76
N LEU A 103 3.62 -1.15 10.43
CA LEU A 103 2.93 -2.17 9.64
C LEU A 103 3.86 -3.36 9.40
N SER A 104 3.30 -4.56 9.28
CA SER A 104 4.09 -5.75 8.92
C SER A 104 3.54 -6.57 7.77
N ASP A 105 4.47 -7.16 7.03
CA ASP A 105 4.22 -8.20 6.06
C ASP A 105 5.23 -9.32 6.27
N ARG A 106 4.79 -10.39 6.92
CA ARG A 106 5.66 -11.53 7.24
C ARG A 106 6.23 -12.26 6.03
N PHE A 107 5.60 -12.13 4.87
CA PHE A 107 6.07 -12.75 3.64
C PHE A 107 7.06 -11.86 2.88
N ALA A 108 7.24 -10.61 3.30
CA ALA A 108 8.17 -9.68 2.67
C ALA A 108 9.61 -10.23 2.71
N THR A 109 10.21 -10.35 1.53
CA THR A 109 11.64 -10.64 1.35
C THR A 109 12.41 -9.47 0.74
N THR A 110 11.70 -8.43 0.29
CA THR A 110 12.27 -7.21 -0.31
C THR A 110 11.52 -5.97 0.18
N PRO A 111 12.06 -4.75 -0.04
CA PRO A 111 11.34 -3.51 0.23
C PRO A 111 10.05 -3.32 -0.58
N VAL A 112 9.89 -4.02 -1.71
CA VAL A 112 8.64 -3.99 -2.48
C VAL A 112 7.66 -4.98 -1.85
N ASN A 113 6.81 -4.48 -0.96
CA ASN A 113 5.81 -5.26 -0.24
C ASN A 113 4.63 -4.38 0.20
N GLN A 114 3.51 -5.00 0.57
CA GLN A 114 2.27 -4.29 0.87
C GLN A 114 2.35 -3.42 2.13
N ALA A 115 3.10 -3.85 3.16
CA ALA A 115 3.26 -3.05 4.36
C ALA A 115 4.05 -1.76 4.06
N ASN A 116 5.08 -1.83 3.22
CA ASN A 116 5.82 -0.65 2.79
C ASN A 116 4.94 0.29 1.94
N ALA A 117 4.23 -0.25 0.95
CA ALA A 117 3.31 0.53 0.12
C ALA A 117 2.25 1.25 0.97
N LEU A 118 1.57 0.53 1.86
CA LEU A 118 0.56 1.13 2.75
C LEU A 118 1.14 2.17 3.70
N THR A 119 2.36 1.97 4.21
CA THR A 119 3.07 2.97 5.02
C THR A 119 3.34 4.25 4.22
N MET A 120 3.71 4.16 2.93
CA MET A 120 3.85 5.35 2.08
C MET A 120 2.56 6.15 2.04
N LEU A 121 1.43 5.47 1.80
CA LEU A 121 0.11 6.11 1.74
C LEU A 121 -0.30 6.78 3.06
N LEU A 122 -0.07 6.11 4.21
CA LEU A 122 -0.38 6.70 5.51
C LEU A 122 0.44 7.98 5.77
N ASN A 123 1.72 7.96 5.44
CA ASN A 123 2.60 9.12 5.60
C ASN A 123 2.31 10.24 4.59
N GLU A 124 1.80 9.93 3.39
CA GLU A 124 1.36 10.92 2.39
C GLU A 124 0.14 11.71 2.89
N GLN A 125 -0.84 11.02 3.50
CA GLN A 125 -2.05 11.66 4.04
C GLN A 125 -1.75 12.59 5.22
N ASP A 126 -0.79 12.22 6.08
CA ASP A 126 -0.33 13.10 7.16
C ASP A 126 0.17 14.46 6.66
N GLY A 127 0.89 14.48 5.53
CA GLY A 127 1.38 15.73 4.95
C GLY A 127 0.32 16.59 4.25
N GLN A 128 -0.86 16.01 3.96
CA GLN A 128 -1.98 16.70 3.33
C GLN A 128 -2.90 17.35 4.37
N ASP A 129 -3.25 16.63 5.44
CA ASP A 129 -4.06 17.14 6.56
C ASP A 129 -3.40 18.40 7.18
N ASP A 130 -2.07 18.38 7.34
CA ASP A 130 -1.29 19.53 7.86
C ASP A 130 -1.40 20.79 6.98
N ASN A 131 -1.51 20.64 5.65
CA ASN A 131 -1.60 21.77 4.72
C ASN A 131 -3.00 22.39 4.70
N GLU A 132 -4.04 21.59 4.91
CA GLU A 132 -5.43 22.09 4.97
C GLU A 132 -5.70 22.82 6.30
N ASP A 133 -5.22 22.29 7.42
CA ASP A 133 -5.32 22.94 8.74
C ASP A 133 -4.58 24.29 8.75
N GLN A 134 -3.36 24.35 8.21
CA GLN A 134 -2.61 25.60 8.09
C GLN A 134 -3.27 26.62 7.17
N ARG A 135 -3.96 26.18 6.12
CA ARG A 135 -4.73 27.07 5.23
C ARG A 135 -5.95 27.62 5.95
N GLN A 136 -6.74 26.79 6.64
CA GLN A 136 -7.94 27.27 7.36
C GLN A 136 -7.58 28.28 8.47
N LEU A 137 -6.49 28.03 9.21
CA LEU A 137 -5.98 28.95 10.24
C LEU A 137 -5.44 30.29 9.68
N GLN A 138 -5.09 30.36 8.39
CA GLN A 138 -4.67 31.61 7.73
C GLN A 138 -5.85 32.47 7.26
N PHE A 139 -7.04 31.89 7.04
CA PHE A 139 -8.23 32.61 6.58
C PHE A 139 -9.17 33.05 7.72
N GLU A 140 -8.97 32.58 8.96
CA GLU A 140 -9.77 32.96 10.13
C GLU A 140 -9.19 34.11 10.98
N LYS A 141 -8.11 34.76 10.54
CA LYS A 141 -7.64 35.98 11.20
C LYS A 141 -8.45 37.19 10.70
N PRO A 142 -9.09 37.97 11.60
CA PRO A 142 -9.83 39.18 11.23
C PRO A 142 -8.94 40.27 10.64
#